data_AF-A0A2H6F8H3-F1
#
_entry.id   AF-A0A2H6F8H3-F1
#
_cell.length_a   1.000
_cell.length_b   1.000
_cell.length_c   1.000
_cell.angle_alpha   90.00
_cell.angle_beta   90.00
_cell.angle_gamma   90.00
#
_symmetry.space_group_name_H-M   'P 1'
#
loop_
_entity.id
_entity.type
_entity.pdbx_description
1 polymer ?
#
loop_
_entity_poly.entity_id
_entity_poly.type
_entity_poly.pdbx_seq_one_letter_code
_entity_poly.pdbx_strand_id
1 'polypeptide(L)'
;MRKITTIVLAISVCILFVVSPYSGKEPNTDTASATSSKISMPGVCILDSLTDLYEPVKFDHAMHTFIADNCGMCHHQHPDSEAQRCKNCHSLNASIFKKSVVNSFLSCKTCHGTYDPANPDMPGLKVAYHRQCFQCHRGMGNVGKDPRGCTKQCHAKRAQAGK
;
A
#
# COMPACT_ATOMS: atom_id res chain seq x y z
N MET A 1 7.08 3.96 75.51
CA MET A 1 6.64 3.22 74.31
C MET A 1 7.57 3.57 73.15
N ARG A 2 8.59 2.73 72.95
CA ARG A 2 9.75 2.93 72.07
C ARG A 2 9.65 1.92 70.90
N LYS A 3 8.88 2.21 69.85
CA LYS A 3 8.71 1.26 68.72
C LYS A 3 8.47 1.91 67.33
N ILE A 4 8.81 3.19 67.12
CA ILE A 4 8.52 3.85 65.82
C ILE A 4 9.76 4.44 65.13
N THR A 5 10.89 4.59 65.82
CA THR A 5 12.10 5.22 65.24
C THR A 5 13.10 4.29 64.56
N THR A 6 12.83 2.98 64.46
CA THR A 6 13.76 2.00 63.87
C THR A 6 13.44 1.54 62.45
N ILE A 7 12.40 2.09 61.79
CA ILE A 7 11.96 1.65 60.45
C ILE A 7 12.45 2.58 59.33
N VAL A 8 12.96 3.76 59.64
CA VAL A 8 13.41 4.74 58.61
C VAL A 8 14.88 4.56 58.21
N LEU A 9 15.64 3.72 58.92
CA LEU A 9 17.09 3.53 58.70
C LEU A 9 17.44 2.27 57.89
N ALA A 10 16.45 1.61 57.27
CA ALA A 10 16.65 0.38 56.48
C ALA A 10 16.36 0.52 54.97
N ILE A 11 16.01 1.72 54.49
CA ILE A 11 15.69 1.95 53.06
C ILE A 11 16.77 2.78 52.34
N SER A 12 17.94 2.98 52.98
CA SER A 12 19.02 3.81 52.42
C SER A 12 20.25 3.03 51.94
N VAL A 13 20.21 1.68 51.88
CA VAL A 13 21.40 0.84 51.56
C VAL A 13 21.12 -0.25 50.51
N CYS A 14 20.22 -0.03 49.54
CA CYS A 14 19.98 -1.00 48.46
C CYS A 14 19.96 -0.44 47.02
N ILE A 15 20.44 0.79 46.75
CA ILE A 15 20.50 1.36 45.38
C ILE A 15 21.94 1.54 44.90
N LEU A 16 22.82 0.54 45.08
CA LEU A 16 24.20 0.62 44.58
C LEU A 16 24.78 -0.63 43.90
N PHE A 17 24.00 -1.65 43.54
CA PHE A 17 24.58 -2.84 42.91
C PHE A 17 23.72 -3.51 41.83
N VAL A 18 23.46 -2.83 40.72
CA VAL A 18 23.24 -3.48 39.41
C VAL A 18 23.71 -2.59 38.26
N VAL A 19 25.01 -2.31 38.22
CA VAL A 19 25.68 -1.92 36.97
C VAL A 19 26.31 -3.20 36.43
N SER A 20 25.65 -3.83 35.46
CA SER A 20 26.15 -5.01 34.76
C SER A 20 26.91 -4.55 33.51
N PRO A 21 28.25 -4.70 33.43
CA PRO A 21 28.97 -4.43 32.19
C PRO A 21 28.84 -5.66 31.28
N TYR A 22 27.85 -5.65 30.39
CA TYR A 22 27.82 -6.60 29.28
C TYR A 22 28.95 -6.25 28.32
N SER A 23 30.02 -7.05 28.37
CA SER A 23 31.06 -7.11 27.34
C SER A 23 30.46 -7.63 26.04
N GLY A 24 30.09 -6.73 25.14
CA GLY A 24 29.80 -7.04 23.74
C GLY A 24 31.10 -7.06 22.93
N LYS A 25 31.49 -8.24 22.48
CA LYS A 25 32.58 -8.48 21.52
C LYS A 25 32.05 -8.16 20.11
N GLU A 26 32.67 -7.20 19.43
CA GLU A 26 32.47 -6.87 18.02
C GLU A 26 32.63 -8.10 17.11
N PRO A 27 31.93 -8.14 15.98
CA PRO A 27 32.64 -8.42 14.74
C PRO A 27 32.37 -7.34 13.68
N ASN A 28 33.45 -6.63 13.38
CA ASN A 28 33.81 -6.13 12.06
C ASN A 28 33.34 -7.06 10.93
N THR A 29 32.42 -6.58 10.11
CA THR A 29 32.31 -6.98 8.72
C THR A 29 32.26 -5.74 7.85
N ASP A 30 33.38 -5.55 7.17
CA ASP A 30 33.54 -4.71 6.00
C ASP A 30 32.38 -4.89 5.00
N THR A 31 32.07 -3.80 4.33
CA THR A 31 31.66 -3.81 2.92
C THR A 31 30.45 -4.67 2.56
N ALA A 32 29.28 -4.06 2.69
CA ALA A 32 28.28 -4.17 1.63
C ALA A 32 27.60 -2.81 1.47
N SER A 33 28.31 -1.88 0.83
CA SER A 33 27.64 -0.89 -0.02
C SER A 33 26.96 -1.67 -1.15
N ALA A 34 25.85 -2.30 -0.82
CA ALA A 34 24.87 -2.73 -1.78
C ALA A 34 24.31 -1.43 -2.36
N THR A 35 24.96 -0.95 -3.41
CA THR A 35 24.30 -0.13 -4.42
C THR A 35 23.29 -1.04 -5.13
N SER A 36 22.29 -1.49 -4.37
CA SER A 36 21.08 -2.08 -4.90
C SER A 36 20.42 -0.89 -5.58
N SER A 37 20.52 -0.85 -6.90
CA SER A 37 19.71 0.04 -7.72
C SER A 37 18.27 -0.20 -7.28
N LYS A 38 17.76 0.68 -6.41
CA LYS A 38 16.51 0.47 -5.69
C LYS A 38 15.40 0.64 -6.71
N ILE A 39 14.91 -0.49 -7.18
CA ILE A 39 13.79 -0.56 -8.10
C ILE A 39 12.58 -0.15 -7.29
N SER A 40 12.12 1.07 -7.52
CA SER A 40 11.02 1.63 -6.77
C SER A 40 9.73 1.31 -7.50
N MET A 41 8.84 0.60 -6.82
CA MET A 41 7.43 0.64 -7.18
C MET A 41 6.94 2.09 -7.17
N PRO A 42 5.91 2.43 -7.98
CA PRO A 42 5.27 3.72 -7.88
C PRO A 42 4.79 3.96 -6.45
N GLY A 43 5.12 5.11 -5.88
CA GLY A 43 4.56 5.51 -4.59
C GLY A 43 3.08 5.85 -4.74
N VAL A 44 2.75 6.66 -5.75
CA VAL A 44 1.40 7.09 -6.09
C VAL A 44 1.13 6.80 -7.57
N CYS A 45 -0.05 6.29 -7.86
CA CYS A 45 -0.57 6.13 -9.21
C CYS A 45 -1.74 7.09 -9.42
N ILE A 46 -1.84 7.69 -10.60
CA ILE A 46 -2.98 8.54 -10.97
C ILE A 46 -3.89 7.72 -11.88
N LEU A 47 -5.14 7.54 -11.49
CA LEU A 47 -6.16 6.89 -12.31
C LEU A 47 -7.00 7.99 -12.97
N ASP A 48 -6.63 8.34 -14.21
CA ASP A 48 -7.19 9.46 -14.98
C ASP A 48 -8.01 9.02 -16.20
N SER A 49 -8.19 7.70 -16.39
CA SER A 49 -8.85 7.15 -17.57
C SER A 49 -10.38 7.38 -17.59
N LEU A 50 -10.95 7.92 -16.49
CA LEU A 50 -12.36 8.28 -16.36
C LEU A 50 -12.50 9.62 -15.64
N THR A 51 -12.40 10.74 -16.37
CA THR A 51 -12.30 12.09 -15.77
C THR A 51 -13.37 13.09 -16.22
N ASP A 52 -14.42 12.61 -16.91
CA ASP A 52 -15.48 13.47 -17.46
C ASP A 52 -16.27 14.20 -16.36
N LEU A 53 -16.63 13.48 -15.29
CA LEU A 53 -17.48 13.99 -14.20
C LEU A 53 -16.74 14.21 -12.88
N TYR A 54 -15.59 13.57 -12.72
CA TYR A 54 -14.81 13.56 -11.48
C TYR A 54 -13.34 13.79 -11.78
N GLU A 55 -12.61 14.31 -10.80
CA GLU A 55 -11.16 14.43 -10.85
C GLU A 55 -10.50 13.05 -10.81
N PRO A 56 -9.26 12.92 -11.32
CA PRO A 56 -8.49 11.68 -11.23
C PRO A 56 -8.37 11.17 -9.80
N VAL A 57 -8.38 9.84 -9.62
CA VAL A 57 -8.09 9.23 -8.32
C VAL A 57 -6.58 9.26 -8.10
N LYS A 58 -6.14 9.90 -7.01
CA LYS A 58 -4.76 9.79 -6.51
C LYS A 58 -4.67 8.52 -5.65
N PHE A 59 -4.19 7.44 -6.23
CA PHE A 59 -4.06 6.16 -5.56
C PHE A 59 -2.68 6.03 -4.90
N ASP A 60 -2.65 6.00 -3.56
CA ASP A 60 -1.41 5.77 -2.80
C ASP A 60 -1.02 4.28 -2.88
N HIS A 61 -0.34 3.90 -3.96
CA HIS A 61 0.05 2.53 -4.22
C HIS A 61 0.96 1.98 -3.12
N ALA A 62 1.91 2.77 -2.61
CA ALA A 62 2.79 2.35 -1.53
C ALA A 62 2.00 1.99 -0.27
N MET A 63 1.10 2.87 0.18
CA MET A 63 0.25 2.59 1.34
C MET A 63 -0.62 1.34 1.12
N HIS A 64 -1.24 1.20 -0.05
CA HIS A 64 -2.10 0.05 -0.32
C HIS A 64 -1.32 -1.26 -0.37
N THR A 65 -0.09 -1.26 -0.91
CA THR A 65 0.77 -2.47 -0.93
C THR A 65 1.25 -2.87 0.46
N PHE A 66 1.29 -1.92 1.41
CA PHE A 66 1.62 -2.22 2.80
C PHE A 66 0.46 -2.92 3.53
N ILE A 67 -0.78 -2.64 3.15
CA ILE A 67 -1.99 -3.19 3.77
C ILE A 67 -2.46 -4.47 3.06
N ALA A 68 -2.30 -4.53 1.74
CA ALA A 68 -2.71 -5.68 0.94
C ALA A 68 -1.83 -6.90 1.23
N ASP A 69 -2.47 -8.06 1.33
CA ASP A 69 -1.79 -9.33 1.60
C ASP A 69 -0.81 -9.73 0.47
N ASN A 70 -1.21 -9.51 -0.79
CA ASN A 70 -0.38 -9.78 -1.96
C ASN A 70 -0.78 -8.91 -3.16
N CYS A 71 0.08 -8.83 -4.18
CA CYS A 71 -0.16 -8.02 -5.39
C CYS A 71 -1.41 -8.45 -6.18
N GLY A 72 -1.81 -9.72 -6.07
CA GLY A 72 -3.01 -10.28 -6.70
C GLY A 72 -4.31 -9.65 -6.20
N MET A 73 -4.27 -9.02 -5.02
CA MET A 73 -5.40 -8.28 -4.44
C MET A 73 -5.76 -7.01 -5.21
N CYS A 74 -4.91 -6.55 -6.14
CA CYS A 74 -5.17 -5.42 -7.03
C CYS A 74 -4.97 -5.81 -8.50
N HIS A 75 -3.97 -6.64 -8.77
CA HIS A 75 -3.66 -7.19 -10.08
C HIS A 75 -4.27 -8.58 -10.22
N HIS A 76 -5.52 -8.65 -10.66
CA HIS A 76 -6.15 -9.93 -10.94
C HIS A 76 -5.35 -10.73 -11.98
N GLN A 77 -5.22 -12.04 -11.73
CA GLN A 77 -4.46 -12.94 -12.57
C GLN A 77 -5.40 -13.72 -13.49
N HIS A 78 -4.98 -13.90 -14.74
CA HIS A 78 -5.65 -14.80 -15.67
C HIS A 78 -4.96 -16.17 -15.60
N PRO A 79 -5.71 -17.30 -15.63
CA PRO A 79 -5.15 -18.66 -15.52
C PRO A 79 -4.05 -18.99 -16.53
N ASP A 80 -4.09 -18.31 -17.67
CA ASP A 80 -3.28 -18.44 -18.88
C ASP A 80 -2.14 -17.41 -18.96
N SER A 81 -2.04 -16.51 -17.99
CA SER A 81 -0.85 -15.66 -17.84
C SER A 81 0.19 -16.39 -16.99
N GLU A 82 1.34 -16.72 -17.59
CA GLU A 82 2.57 -17.13 -16.89
C GLU A 82 2.93 -16.06 -15.84
N ALA A 83 2.35 -16.19 -14.65
CA ALA A 83 2.27 -15.12 -13.67
C ALA A 83 3.68 -14.74 -13.19
N GLN A 84 4.14 -13.54 -13.59
CA GLN A 84 5.39 -12.98 -13.07
C GLN A 84 5.20 -12.68 -11.58
N ARG A 85 5.71 -13.57 -10.74
CA ARG A 85 5.75 -13.39 -9.29
C ARG A 85 6.50 -12.10 -8.95
N CYS A 86 6.12 -11.44 -7.85
CA CYS A 86 6.63 -10.13 -7.40
C CYS A 86 8.17 -10.02 -7.49
N LYS A 87 8.90 -11.11 -7.19
CA LYS A 87 10.36 -11.21 -7.26
C LYS A 87 10.94 -10.85 -8.64
N ASN A 88 10.23 -11.15 -9.72
CA ASN A 88 10.72 -10.93 -11.08
C ASN A 88 10.68 -9.44 -11.47
N CYS A 89 9.76 -8.65 -10.90
CA CYS A 89 9.69 -7.20 -11.14
C CYS A 89 10.61 -6.40 -10.21
N HIS A 90 10.71 -6.78 -8.94
CA HIS A 90 11.58 -6.12 -7.96
C HIS A 90 13.08 -6.34 -8.21
N SER A 91 13.42 -7.20 -9.16
CA SER A 91 14.79 -7.42 -9.65
C SER A 91 15.11 -6.63 -10.93
N LEU A 92 14.13 -5.97 -11.57
CA LEU A 92 14.30 -5.19 -12.80
C LEU A 92 14.65 -3.73 -12.54
N ASN A 93 15.79 -3.22 -13.01
CA ASN A 93 16.11 -1.78 -12.92
C ASN A 93 14.98 -0.88 -13.47
N ALA A 94 14.95 0.39 -13.08
CA ALA A 94 13.84 1.31 -13.40
C ALA A 94 13.51 1.42 -14.91
N SER A 95 14.52 1.34 -15.79
CA SER A 95 14.32 1.41 -17.25
C SER A 95 13.65 0.15 -17.80
N ILE A 96 14.08 -1.03 -17.34
CA ILE A 96 13.47 -2.31 -17.70
C ILE A 96 12.08 -2.42 -17.08
N PHE A 97 11.91 -2.01 -15.81
CA PHE A 97 10.61 -2.00 -15.14
C PHE A 97 9.57 -1.19 -15.94
N LYS A 98 9.91 0.04 -16.37
CA LYS A 98 9.02 0.91 -17.17
C LYS A 98 8.59 0.27 -18.50
N LYS A 99 9.45 -0.52 -19.14
CA LYS A 99 9.12 -1.28 -20.36
C LYS A 99 8.38 -2.58 -20.07
N SER A 100 8.57 -3.16 -18.89
CA SER A 100 7.93 -4.41 -18.46
C SER A 100 6.50 -4.20 -18.00
N VAL A 101 6.16 -3.09 -17.33
CA VAL A 101 4.78 -2.83 -16.85
C VAL A 101 3.76 -2.80 -17.98
N VAL A 102 4.17 -2.38 -19.18
CA VAL A 102 3.32 -2.42 -20.37
C VAL A 102 2.92 -3.84 -20.78
N ASN A 103 3.77 -4.84 -20.45
CA ASN A 103 3.59 -6.24 -20.81
C ASN A 103 3.25 -7.17 -19.61
N SER A 104 3.56 -6.75 -18.38
CA SER A 104 3.46 -7.57 -17.16
C SER A 104 2.26 -7.18 -16.29
N PHE A 105 1.84 -5.91 -16.32
CA PHE A 105 0.60 -5.44 -15.70
C PHE A 105 -0.15 -4.53 -16.67
N LEU A 106 -0.93 -5.14 -17.56
CA LEU A 106 -1.80 -4.40 -18.46
C LEU A 106 -2.69 -3.45 -17.65
N SER A 107 -2.90 -2.26 -18.20
CA SER A 107 -3.88 -1.33 -17.63
C SER A 107 -5.27 -1.98 -17.67
N CYS A 108 -6.08 -1.73 -16.64
CA CYS A 108 -7.46 -2.23 -16.57
C CYS A 108 -8.23 -1.88 -17.85
N LYS A 109 -8.00 -0.68 -18.41
CA LYS A 109 -8.68 -0.17 -19.61
C LYS A 109 -8.36 -0.94 -20.89
N THR A 110 -7.28 -1.72 -20.91
CA THR A 110 -6.90 -2.53 -22.07
C THR A 110 -7.96 -3.59 -22.35
N CYS A 111 -8.57 -4.15 -21.31
CA CYS A 111 -9.65 -5.14 -21.43
C CYS A 111 -11.00 -4.56 -21.00
N HIS A 112 -11.04 -3.74 -19.95
CA HIS A 112 -12.26 -3.11 -19.45
C HIS A 112 -12.51 -1.77 -20.14
N GLY A 113 -13.17 -1.79 -21.28
CA GLY A 113 -13.57 -0.60 -22.03
C GLY A 113 -14.96 -0.09 -21.66
N THR A 114 -15.69 0.38 -22.67
CA THR A 114 -17.13 0.62 -22.58
C THR A 114 -17.85 -0.70 -22.33
N TYR A 115 -18.90 -0.68 -21.53
CA TYR A 115 -19.72 -1.87 -21.29
C TYR A 115 -20.40 -2.32 -22.59
N ASP A 116 -20.27 -3.61 -22.89
CA ASP A 116 -20.89 -4.25 -24.04
C ASP A 116 -22.01 -5.20 -23.59
N PRO A 117 -23.29 -4.92 -23.93
CA PRO A 117 -24.40 -5.82 -23.62
C PRO A 117 -24.26 -7.23 -24.22
N ALA A 118 -23.49 -7.40 -25.31
CA ALA A 118 -23.23 -8.71 -25.90
C ALA A 118 -22.20 -9.53 -25.11
N ASN A 119 -21.43 -8.90 -24.23
CA ASN A 119 -20.48 -9.55 -23.32
C ASN A 119 -20.71 -9.08 -21.86
N PRO A 120 -21.85 -9.45 -21.25
CA PRO A 120 -22.29 -8.90 -19.97
C PRO A 120 -21.37 -9.27 -18.79
N ASP A 121 -20.58 -10.33 -18.92
CA ASP A 121 -19.64 -10.79 -17.89
C ASP A 121 -18.41 -9.89 -17.79
N MET A 122 -18.07 -9.14 -18.85
CA MET A 122 -16.97 -8.19 -18.84
C MET A 122 -17.44 -6.80 -18.39
N PRO A 123 -17.15 -6.38 -17.14
CA PRO A 123 -17.55 -5.07 -16.68
C PRO A 123 -16.79 -3.98 -17.46
N GLY A 124 -17.47 -2.86 -17.71
CA GLY A 124 -16.78 -1.66 -18.18
C GLY A 124 -15.84 -1.07 -17.12
N LEU A 125 -14.92 -0.19 -17.54
CA LEU A 125 -13.82 0.32 -16.72
C LEU A 125 -14.25 0.85 -15.34
N LYS A 126 -15.34 1.64 -15.31
CA LYS A 126 -15.89 2.23 -14.08
C LYS A 126 -16.25 1.15 -13.06
N VAL A 127 -16.91 0.09 -13.53
CA VAL A 127 -17.34 -1.01 -12.67
C VAL A 127 -16.15 -1.85 -12.24
N ALA A 128 -15.18 -2.07 -13.11
CA ALA A 128 -13.94 -2.77 -12.78
C ALA A 128 -13.19 -2.06 -11.62
N TYR A 129 -12.97 -0.75 -11.71
CA TYR A 129 -12.34 0.01 -10.63
C TYR A 129 -13.13 -0.07 -9.32
N HIS A 130 -14.44 0.19 -9.35
CA HIS A 130 -15.26 0.15 -8.14
C HIS A 130 -15.30 -1.24 -7.51
N ARG A 131 -15.40 -2.31 -8.31
CA ARG A 131 -15.32 -3.68 -7.78
C ARG A 131 -13.99 -3.90 -7.09
N GLN A 132 -12.87 -3.51 -7.69
CA GLN A 132 -11.54 -3.72 -7.11
C GLN A 132 -11.34 -2.93 -5.81
N CYS A 133 -11.66 -1.63 -5.80
CA CYS A 133 -11.49 -0.80 -4.61
C CYS A 133 -12.45 -1.23 -3.48
N PHE A 134 -13.70 -1.53 -3.82
CA PHE A 134 -14.70 -1.90 -2.82
C PHE A 134 -14.56 -3.32 -2.31
N GLN A 135 -13.81 -4.21 -2.98
CA GLN A 135 -13.51 -5.53 -2.42
C GLN A 135 -12.90 -5.43 -1.01
N CYS A 136 -11.95 -4.52 -0.82
CA CYS A 136 -11.36 -4.26 0.50
C CYS A 136 -12.14 -3.19 1.28
N HIS A 137 -12.52 -2.09 0.63
CA HIS A 137 -13.12 -0.95 1.33
C HIS A 137 -14.59 -1.16 1.75
N ARG A 138 -15.24 -2.26 1.34
CA ARG A 138 -16.63 -2.53 1.72
C ARG A 138 -16.74 -2.68 3.24
N GLY A 139 -17.44 -1.75 3.87
CA GLY A 139 -17.60 -1.71 5.32
C GLY A 139 -16.52 -0.91 6.05
N MET A 140 -15.50 -0.43 5.35
CA MET A 140 -14.50 0.50 5.88
C MET A 140 -15.01 1.95 5.73
N GLY A 141 -15.04 2.68 6.86
CA GLY A 141 -15.53 4.06 6.89
C GLY A 141 -16.95 4.21 6.35
N ASN A 142 -17.15 5.23 5.51
CA ASN A 142 -18.45 5.59 4.92
C ASN A 142 -18.60 5.16 3.45
N VAL A 143 -17.70 4.32 2.92
CA VAL A 143 -17.75 3.83 1.53
C VAL A 143 -19.05 3.05 1.33
N GLY A 144 -19.90 3.52 0.41
CA GLY A 144 -21.20 2.92 0.10
C GLY A 144 -22.33 3.24 1.09
N LYS A 145 -22.07 4.00 2.17
CA LYS A 145 -23.08 4.43 3.16
C LYS A 145 -23.49 5.89 3.00
N ASP A 146 -22.59 6.75 2.51
CA ASP A 146 -22.85 8.16 2.21
C ASP A 146 -22.42 8.47 0.76
N PRO A 147 -23.28 9.06 -0.10
CA PRO A 147 -22.88 9.54 -1.42
C PRO A 147 -21.68 10.49 -1.40
N ARG A 148 -21.46 11.23 -0.30
CA ARG A 148 -20.28 12.08 -0.10
C ARG A 148 -19.01 11.27 0.13
N GLY A 149 -19.12 10.01 0.57
CA GLY A 149 -18.02 9.07 0.73
C GLY A 149 -17.27 8.88 -0.60
N CYS A 150 -18.00 8.77 -1.72
CA CYS A 150 -17.42 8.66 -3.05
C CYS A 150 -16.48 9.84 -3.37
N THR A 151 -16.95 11.06 -3.09
CA THR A 151 -16.26 12.29 -3.49
C THR A 151 -15.18 12.76 -2.55
N LYS A 152 -15.28 12.38 -1.27
CA LYS A 152 -14.34 12.81 -0.23
C LYS A 152 -13.19 11.82 -0.03
N GLN A 153 -13.34 10.59 -0.51
CA GLN A 153 -12.39 9.51 -0.21
C GLN A 153 -11.62 9.03 -1.45
N CYS A 154 -12.25 9.06 -2.64
CA CYS A 154 -11.64 8.50 -3.85
C CYS A 154 -11.42 9.54 -4.95
N HIS A 155 -12.47 10.25 -5.37
CA HIS A 155 -12.40 11.17 -6.50
C HIS A 155 -13.27 12.42 -6.29
N ALA A 156 -12.68 13.61 -6.28
CA ALA A 156 -13.46 14.85 -6.15
C ALA A 156 -14.41 15.03 -7.35
N LYS A 157 -15.56 15.69 -7.15
CA LYS A 157 -16.35 16.15 -8.30
C LYS A 157 -15.52 17.17 -9.08
N ARG A 158 -15.53 17.05 -10.40
CA ARG A 158 -14.97 18.08 -11.26
C ARG A 158 -15.80 19.35 -11.06
N ALA A 159 -15.14 20.48 -10.88
CA ALA A 159 -15.86 21.75 -10.89
C ALA A 159 -16.54 21.88 -12.26
N GLN A 160 -17.85 22.11 -12.30
CA GLN A 160 -18.50 22.39 -13.58
C GLN A 160 -17.86 23.66 -14.13
N ALA A 161 -17.22 23.56 -15.30
CA ALA A 161 -16.81 24.75 -16.04
C ALA A 161 -18.09 25.58 -16.23
N GLY A 162 -18.10 26.78 -15.64
CA GLY A 162 -19.26 27.66 -15.65
C GLY A 162 -19.81 27.76 -17.07
N LYS A 163 -21.10 27.45 -17.20
CA LYS A 163 -21.86 27.67 -18.42
C LYS A 163 -22.30 29.12 -18.47
#